data_AF-A0A7Z9F401-F1
#
_entry.id   AF-A0A7Z9F401-F1
#
_cell.length_a   1.000
_cell.length_b   1.000
_cell.length_c   1.000
_cell.angle_alpha   90.00
_cell.angle_beta   90.00
_cell.angle_gamma   90.00
#
_symmetry.space_group_name_H-M   'P 1'
#
loop_
_entity.id
_entity.type
_entity.pdbx_description
1 polymer ?
#
loop_
_entity_poly.entity_id
_entity_poly.type
_entity_poly.pdbx_seq_one_letter_code
_entity_poly.pdbx_strand_id
1 'polypeptide(L)'
;MFRADGYSELFHGFQLALEVSGLRPSTIKHYTTDARKFLEHYSGGPPSEVTPMHIRQYLALLKQRVSAKTVYEVQLALRKFFRFL
;
A
#
# COMPACT_ATOMS: atom_id res chain seq x y z
N MET A 1 -9.70 -19.76 -6.94
CA MET A 1 -10.68 -18.67 -7.14
C MET A 1 -9.88 -17.37 -7.17
N PHE A 2 -9.50 -16.91 -8.36
CA PHE A 2 -8.66 -15.73 -8.52
C PHE A 2 -9.56 -14.48 -8.60
N ARG A 3 -9.53 -13.64 -7.55
CA ARG A 3 -10.02 -12.25 -7.63
C ARG A 3 -8.97 -11.43 -8.37
N ALA A 4 -8.91 -11.57 -9.69
CA ALA A 4 -8.27 -10.62 -10.60
C ALA A 4 -9.44 -9.89 -11.30
N ASP A 5 -9.46 -8.57 -11.53
CA ASP A 5 -8.46 -7.85 -12.32
C ASP A 5 -8.21 -6.40 -11.83
N GLY A 6 -9.08 -5.85 -10.98
CA GLY A 6 -9.02 -4.43 -10.57
C GLY A 6 -7.81 -4.04 -9.71
N TYR A 7 -7.31 -4.95 -8.87
CA TYR A 7 -6.11 -4.67 -8.06
C TYR A 7 -4.84 -4.62 -8.89
N SER A 8 -4.74 -5.45 -9.94
CA SER A 8 -3.56 -5.49 -10.82
C SER A 8 -3.41 -4.19 -11.59
N GLU A 9 -4.50 -3.70 -12.16
CA GLU A 9 -4.52 -2.41 -12.86
C GLU A 9 -4.27 -1.24 -11.89
N LEU A 10 -4.84 -1.30 -10.69
CA LEU A 10 -4.61 -0.28 -9.67
C LEU A 10 -3.14 -0.17 -9.27
N PHE A 11 -2.47 -1.31 -9.01
CA PHE A 11 -1.04 -1.30 -8.68
C PHE A 11 -0.17 -0.90 -9.86
N HIS A 12 -0.57 -1.23 -11.09
CA HIS A 12 0.12 -0.77 -12.29
C HIS A 12 0.03 0.76 -12.43
N GLY A 13 -1.17 1.33 -12.28
CA GLY A 13 -1.37 2.79 -12.28
C GLY A 13 -0.59 3.48 -11.17
N PHE A 14 -0.58 2.90 -9.97
CA PHE A 14 0.22 3.43 -8.86
C PHE A 14 1.72 3.42 -9.17
N GLN A 15 2.22 2.32 -9.73
CA GLN A 15 3.62 2.23 -10.15
C GLN A 15 3.98 3.32 -11.18
N LEU A 16 3.15 3.49 -12.22
CA LEU A 16 3.34 4.53 -13.23
C LEU A 16 3.37 5.94 -12.61
N ALA A 17 2.47 6.24 -11.67
CA ALA A 17 2.44 7.53 -10.99
C ALA A 17 3.74 7.81 -10.19
N LEU A 18 4.33 6.77 -9.60
CA LEU A 18 5.61 6.88 -8.89
C LEU A 18 6.80 7.04 -9.84
N GLU A 19 6.76 6.38 -11.01
CA GLU A 19 7.75 6.54 -12.09
C GLU A 19 7.73 7.96 -12.65
N VAL A 20 6.55 8.49 -12.98
CA VAL A 20 6.38 9.89 -13.43
C VAL A 20 6.84 10.89 -12.38
N SER A 21 6.71 10.56 -11.09
CA SER A 21 7.23 11.38 -9.99
C SER A 21 8.76 11.33 -9.85
N GLY A 22 9.47 10.58 -10.71
CA GLY A 22 10.94 10.50 -10.71
C GLY A 22 11.54 9.74 -9.53
N LEU A 23 10.77 8.84 -8.89
CA LEU A 23 11.29 8.05 -7.77
C LEU A 23 12.27 6.97 -8.23
N ARG A 24 13.23 6.63 -7.36
CA ARG A 24 14.18 5.55 -7.64
C ARG A 24 13.46 4.20 -7.75
N PRO A 25 13.90 3.28 -8.62
CA PRO A 25 13.28 1.97 -8.78
C PRO A 25 13.15 1.17 -7.48
N SER A 26 14.15 1.27 -6.59
CA SER A 26 14.09 0.63 -5.27
C SER A 26 12.99 1.20 -4.37
N THR A 27 12.80 2.52 -4.39
CA THR A 27 11.73 3.20 -3.66
C THR A 27 10.36 2.83 -4.21
N ILE A 28 10.23 2.81 -5.54
CA ILE A 28 9.00 2.37 -6.22
C ILE A 28 8.64 0.96 -5.76
N LYS A 29 9.59 0.02 -5.86
CA LYS A 29 9.41 -1.36 -5.41
C LYS A 29 8.95 -1.47 -3.96
N HIS A 30 9.56 -0.69 -3.05
CA HIS A 30 9.14 -0.69 -1.65
C HIS A 30 7.70 -0.19 -1.48
N TYR A 31 7.36 0.94 -2.08
CA TYR A 31 6.01 1.51 -1.94
C TYR A 31 4.93 0.63 -2.55
N THR A 32 5.16 0.07 -3.74
CA THR A 32 4.21 -0.84 -4.37
C THR A 32 4.04 -2.13 -3.56
N THR A 33 5.13 -2.66 -2.99
CA THR A 33 5.08 -3.87 -2.16
C THR A 33 4.31 -3.65 -0.86
N ASP A 34 4.55 -2.53 -0.18
CA ASP A 34 3.87 -2.24 1.10
C ASP A 34 2.39 -1.91 0.90
N ALA A 35 2.06 -1.16 -0.15
CA ALA A 35 0.66 -0.91 -0.52
C ALA A 35 -0.07 -2.21 -0.87
N ARG A 36 0.60 -3.14 -1.57
CA ARG A 36 0.06 -4.46 -1.90
C ARG A 36 -0.22 -5.28 -0.66
N LYS A 37 0.76 -5.44 0.23
CA LYS A 37 0.59 -6.16 1.50
C LYS A 37 -0.55 -5.62 2.35
N PHE A 38 -0.73 -4.30 2.36
CA PHE A 38 -1.84 -3.66 3.06
C PHE A 38 -3.19 -4.08 2.47
N LEU A 39 -3.36 -3.98 1.14
CA LEU A 39 -4.64 -4.35 0.51
C LEU A 39 -4.90 -5.86 0.56
N GLU A 40 -3.87 -6.69 0.45
CA GLU A 40 -3.96 -8.14 0.66
C GLU A 40 -4.42 -8.49 2.08
N HIS A 41 -4.05 -7.68 3.09
CA HIS A 41 -4.50 -7.89 4.47
C HIS A 41 -6.01 -7.63 4.66
N TYR A 42 -6.59 -6.73 3.86
CA TYR A 42 -8.00 -6.36 3.92
C TYR A 42 -8.82 -6.90 2.74
N SER A 43 -8.35 -7.95 2.05
CA SER A 43 -8.83 -8.44 0.75
C SER A 43 -10.28 -8.99 0.70
N GLY A 44 -11.14 -8.58 1.62
CA GLY A 44 -12.58 -8.81 1.61
C GLY A 44 -13.36 -7.89 0.67
N GLY A 45 -12.92 -6.64 0.46
CA GLY A 45 -13.66 -5.61 -0.30
C GLY A 45 -12.78 -4.57 -1.03
N PRO A 46 -13.35 -3.75 -1.92
CA PRO A 46 -12.62 -2.78 -2.75
C PRO A 46 -11.78 -1.78 -1.94
N PRO A 47 -10.70 -1.21 -2.50
CA PRO A 47 -9.90 -0.18 -1.84
C PRO A 47 -10.71 1.01 -1.31
N SER A 48 -11.85 1.31 -1.94
CA SER A 48 -12.78 2.37 -1.51
C SER A 48 -13.43 2.11 -0.15
N GLU A 49 -13.46 0.88 0.33
CA GLU A 49 -13.95 0.52 1.67
C GLU A 49 -12.86 0.65 2.74
N VAL A 50 -11.63 1.03 2.35
CA VAL A 50 -10.57 1.30 3.30
C VAL A 50 -10.85 2.59 4.06
N THR A 51 -11.18 2.44 5.34
CA THR A 51 -11.35 3.57 6.25
C THR A 51 -10.04 3.91 6.97
N PRO A 52 -9.92 5.12 7.56
CA PRO A 52 -8.82 5.44 8.47
C PRO A 52 -8.67 4.46 9.64
N MET A 53 -9.73 3.74 10.02
CA MET A 53 -9.66 2.71 11.07
C MET A 53 -8.83 1.52 10.62
N HIS A 54 -9.01 1.04 9.38
CA HIS A 54 -8.21 -0.05 8.81
C HIS A 54 -6.71 0.33 8.80
N ILE A 55 -6.38 1.56 8.41
CA ILE A 55 -4.98 2.03 8.43
C ILE A 55 -4.42 1.97 9.87
N ARG A 56 -5.17 2.47 10.87
CA ARG A 56 -4.72 2.43 12.27
C ARG A 56 -4.55 1.01 12.80
N GLN A 57 -5.49 0.11 12.50
CA GLN A 57 -5.44 -1.29 12.91
C GLN A 57 -4.22 -2.00 12.31
N TYR A 58 -4.00 -1.84 11.00
CA TYR A 58 -2.83 -2.42 10.33
C TYR A 58 -1.51 -1.94 10.92
N LEU A 59 -1.38 -0.64 11.16
CA LEU A 59 -0.17 -0.08 11.74
C LEU A 59 0.03 -0.51 13.20
N ALA A 60 -1.05 -0.68 13.97
CA ALA A 60 -0.97 -1.22 15.33
C ALA A 60 -0.45 -2.67 15.32
N LEU A 61 -0.94 -3.50 14.39
CA LEU A 61 -0.46 -4.87 14.21
C LEU A 61 1.02 -4.91 13.79
N LEU A 62 1.43 -4.04 12.85
CA LEU A 62 2.83 -3.96 12.43
C LEU A 62 3.77 -3.54 13.57
N LYS A 63 3.37 -2.58 14.40
CA LYS A 63 4.17 -2.12 15.55
C LYS A 63 4.52 -3.25 16.53
N GLN A 64 3.72 -4.32 16.59
CA GLN A 64 3.99 -5.48 17.44
C GLN A 64 5.01 -6.44 16.84
N ARG A 65 5.32 -6.34 15.54
CA ARG A 65 6.10 -7.34 14.80
C ARG A 65 7.38 -6.79 14.16
N VAL A 66 7.42 -5.49 13.87
CA VAL A 66 8.51 -4.86 13.13
C VAL A 66 9.03 -3.60 13.83
N SER A 67 10.23 -3.16 13.43
CA SER A 67 10.84 -1.94 13.97
C SER A 67 10.00 -0.69 13.69
N ALA A 68 10.16 0.33 14.53
CA ALA A 68 9.52 1.63 14.32
C ALA A 68 9.87 2.26 12.96
N LYS A 69 11.11 2.05 12.48
CA LYS A 69 11.55 2.48 11.15
C LYS A 69 10.72 1.83 10.05
N THR A 70 10.55 0.51 10.11
CA THR A 70 9.74 -0.23 9.13
C THR A 70 8.29 0.24 9.13
N VAL A 71 7.71 0.49 10.32
CA VAL A 71 6.34 1.04 10.42
C VAL A 71 6.25 2.40 9.74
N TYR A 72 7.25 3.27 9.94
CA TYR A 72 7.30 4.58 9.30
C TYR A 72 7.40 4.49 7.77
N GLU A 73 8.22 3.59 7.24
CA GLU A 73 8.35 3.34 5.80
C GLU A 73 7.02 2.87 5.19
N VAL A 74 6.32 1.96 5.87
CA VAL A 74 4.96 1.53 5.48
C VAL A 74 3.98 2.70 5.52
N GLN A 75 4.00 3.54 6.55
CA GLN A 75 3.15 4.74 6.60
C GLN A 75 3.39 5.67 5.40
N LEU A 76 4.64 5.83 4.98
CA LEU A 76 4.99 6.66 3.83
C LEU A 76 4.46 6.05 2.52
N ALA A 77 4.59 4.74 2.35
CA ALA A 77 4.01 4.01 1.23
C ALA A 77 2.49 4.19 1.17
N LEU A 78 1.79 3.99 2.29
CA LEU A 78 0.33 4.15 2.38
C LEU A 78 -0.10 5.59 2.07
N ARG A 79 0.61 6.60 2.58
CA ARG A 79 0.32 8.01 2.26
C ARG A 79 0.44 8.30 0.77
N LYS A 80 1.44 7.72 0.09
CA LYS A 80 1.60 7.87 -1.37
C LYS A 80 0.49 7.15 -2.12
N PHE A 81 0.12 5.95 -1.68
CA PHE A 81 -0.93 5.16 -2.28
C PHE A 81 -2.31 5.82 -2.18
N PHE A 82 -2.73 6.26 -1.00
CA PHE A 82 -4.02 6.95 -0.81
C PHE A 82 -4.08 8.36 -1.39
N ARG A 83 -2.93 8.96 -1.75
CA ARG A 83 -2.90 10.21 -2.52
C ARG A 83 -3.08 9.96 -4.01
N PHE A 84 -2.70 8.78 -4.48
CA PHE A 84 -2.85 8.38 -5.88
C PHE A 84 -4.29 7.95 -6.19
N LEU A 85 -4.94 7.26 -5.25
CA LEU A 85 -6.38 6.99 -5.27
C LEU A 85 -7.20 8.29 -5.23
#